data_AF-B3RKY4-F1
#
_entry.id   AF-B3RKY4-F1
#
_cell.length_a   1.000
_cell.length_b   1.000
_cell.length_c   1.000
_cell.angle_alpha   90.00
_cell.angle_beta   90.00
_cell.angle_gamma   90.00
#
_symmetry.space_group_name_H-M   'P 1'
#
loop_
_entity.id
_entity.type
_entity.pdbx_description
1 polymer ?
#
loop_
_entity_poly.entity_id
_entity_poly.type
_entity_poly.pdbx_seq_one_letter_code
_entity_poly.pdbx_strand_id
1 'polypeptide(L)'
;MDMASDEEIRRELEKMEAKGSHILNQSLEITRNLVTLTQQTEAIGSQTLVVLNEQGGKLTRIEGGMENINNNMSEAEKSLADVEKCCGICPLPWRRTGTNNLKKYRYSTKEICDKISKNLPVTKQPANTSAISKSQDSDYNQNISNDFREIKINEDLLRVEGHLDKLCIQARTMTDQLDTQNEQIDRIIDQAAQNSDRIGNATKKTIKILHKS
;
A
#
# COMPACT_ATOMS: atom_id res chain seq x y z
N MET A 1 9.42 28.94 -69.58
CA MET A 1 9.85 28.37 -68.29
C MET A 1 8.69 28.53 -67.32
N ASP A 2 8.32 27.42 -66.67
CA ASP A 2 7.73 27.31 -65.32
C ASP A 2 6.21 27.25 -65.06
N MET A 3 5.31 27.30 -66.05
CA MET A 3 3.89 27.00 -65.76
C MET A 3 3.61 25.54 -65.36
N ALA A 4 4.35 24.57 -65.92
CA ALA A 4 4.18 23.16 -65.57
C ALA A 4 4.77 22.83 -64.19
N SER A 5 5.81 23.57 -63.77
CA SER A 5 6.43 23.42 -62.46
C SER A 5 5.56 24.03 -61.35
N ASP A 6 4.93 25.18 -61.60
CA ASP A 6 4.04 25.83 -60.63
C ASP A 6 2.77 25.01 -60.34
N GLU A 7 2.23 24.34 -61.36
CA GLU A 7 1.04 23.48 -61.19
C GLU A 7 1.37 22.20 -60.40
N GLU A 8 2.55 21.62 -60.61
CA GLU A 8 2.99 20.45 -59.85
C GLU A 8 3.29 20.80 -58.38
N ILE A 9 3.88 21.98 -58.13
CA ILE A 9 4.07 22.50 -56.77
C ILE A 9 2.72 22.74 -56.07
N ARG A 10 1.73 23.33 -56.76
CA ARG A 10 0.37 23.51 -56.22
C ARG A 10 -0.29 22.18 -55.84
N ARG A 11 -0.18 21.17 -56.71
CA ARG A 11 -0.75 19.85 -56.47
C ARG A 11 -0.12 19.15 -55.27
N GLU A 12 1.20 19.23 -55.10
CA GLU A 12 1.87 18.67 -53.93
C GLU A 12 1.53 19.46 -52.65
N LEU A 13 1.32 20.78 -52.74
CA LEU A 13 0.85 21.59 -51.62
C LEU A 13 -0.57 21.17 -51.16
N GLU A 14 -1.51 21.01 -52.09
CA GLU A 14 -2.87 20.54 -51.81
C GLU A 14 -2.89 19.14 -51.19
N LYS A 15 -2.04 18.24 -51.69
CA LYS A 15 -1.87 16.89 -51.14
C LYS A 15 -1.29 16.92 -49.73
N MET A 16 -0.36 17.82 -49.45
CA MET A 16 0.20 18.03 -48.12
C MET A 16 -0.84 18.60 -47.16
N GLU A 17 -1.66 19.55 -47.60
CA GLU A 17 -2.76 20.11 -46.81
C GLU A 17 -3.83 19.06 -46.49
N ALA A 18 -4.22 18.24 -47.48
CA ALA A 18 -5.16 17.15 -47.28
C ALA A 18 -4.66 16.11 -46.27
N LYS A 19 -3.35 15.76 -46.34
CA LYS A 19 -2.71 14.87 -45.36
C LYS A 19 -2.69 15.51 -43.97
N GLY A 20 -2.34 16.80 -43.87
CA GLY A 20 -2.34 17.53 -42.61
C GLY A 20 -3.71 17.54 -41.95
N SER A 21 -4.77 17.84 -42.71
CA SER A 21 -6.14 17.80 -42.21
C SER A 21 -6.57 16.40 -41.77
N HIS A 22 -6.19 15.36 -42.52
CA HIS A 22 -6.46 13.98 -42.15
C HIS A 22 -5.82 13.61 -40.80
N ILE A 23 -4.54 13.95 -40.62
CA ILE A 23 -3.81 13.70 -39.37
C ILE A 23 -4.45 14.47 -38.20
N LEU A 24 -4.82 15.73 -38.39
CA LEU A 24 -5.46 16.52 -37.34
C LEU A 24 -6.81 15.93 -36.90
N ASN A 25 -7.62 15.46 -37.83
CA ASN A 25 -8.89 14.81 -37.50
C ASN A 25 -8.67 13.50 -36.71
N GLN A 26 -7.66 12.70 -37.08
CA GLN A 26 -7.29 11.49 -36.35
C GLN A 26 -6.77 11.82 -34.94
N SER A 27 -5.87 12.81 -34.82
CA SER A 27 -5.35 13.25 -33.53
C SER A 27 -6.46 13.72 -32.60
N LEU A 28 -7.45 14.46 -33.12
CA LEU A 28 -8.61 14.90 -32.34
C LEU A 28 -9.48 13.74 -31.84
N GLU A 29 -9.66 12.70 -32.65
CA GLU A 29 -10.39 11.50 -32.21
C GLU A 29 -9.59 10.77 -31.11
N ILE A 30 -8.27 10.64 -31.29
CA ILE A 30 -7.38 10.01 -30.31
C ILE A 30 -7.41 10.77 -28.98
N THR A 31 -7.32 12.11 -28.98
CA THR A 31 -7.33 12.89 -27.74
C THR A 31 -8.67 12.80 -27.02
N ARG A 32 -9.79 12.76 -27.75
CA ARG A 32 -11.10 12.53 -27.13
C ARG A 32 -11.20 11.17 -26.46
N ASN A 33 -10.75 10.12 -27.15
CA ASN A 33 -10.71 8.78 -26.59
C ASN A 33 -9.79 8.71 -25.36
N LEU A 34 -8.65 9.39 -25.42
CA LEU A 34 -7.70 9.47 -24.31
C LEU A 34 -8.29 10.15 -23.07
N VAL A 35 -9.04 11.25 -23.24
CA VAL A 35 -9.79 11.88 -22.15
C VAL A 35 -10.75 10.87 -21.52
N THR A 36 -11.57 10.20 -22.33
CA THR A 36 -12.56 9.25 -21.81
C THR A 36 -11.89 8.11 -21.06
N LEU A 37 -10.81 7.56 -21.61
CA LEU A 37 -10.06 6.47 -20.99
C LEU A 37 -9.44 6.89 -19.65
N THR A 38 -8.79 8.06 -19.62
CA THR A 38 -8.18 8.57 -18.38
C THR A 38 -9.22 8.90 -17.31
N GLN A 39 -10.37 9.45 -17.68
CA GLN A 39 -11.48 9.69 -16.77
C GLN A 39 -12.07 8.38 -16.20
N GLN A 40 -12.25 7.36 -17.03
CA GLN A 40 -12.68 6.04 -16.59
C GLN A 40 -11.65 5.40 -15.65
N THR A 41 -10.36 5.56 -15.96
CA THR A 41 -9.27 5.04 -15.13
C THR A 41 -9.22 5.75 -13.77
N GLU A 42 -9.46 7.06 -13.71
CA GLU A 42 -9.54 7.82 -12.45
C GLU A 42 -10.66 7.27 -11.55
N ALA A 43 -11.83 6.98 -12.14
CA ALA A 43 -12.97 6.43 -11.42
C ALA A 43 -12.69 5.02 -10.88
N ILE A 44 -12.07 4.16 -11.70
CA ILE A 44 -11.62 2.82 -11.28
C ILE A 44 -10.59 2.96 -10.16
N GLY A 45 -9.61 3.86 -10.30
CA GLY A 45 -8.58 4.09 -9.31
C GLY A 45 -9.15 4.55 -7.96
N SER A 46 -10.16 5.42 -7.98
CA SER A 46 -10.88 5.83 -6.77
C SER A 46 -11.58 4.65 -6.10
N GLN A 47 -12.28 3.81 -6.87
CA GLN A 47 -12.93 2.61 -6.35
C GLN A 47 -11.92 1.63 -5.75
N THR A 48 -10.76 1.44 -6.40
CA THR A 48 -9.69 0.57 -5.91
C THR A 48 -9.13 1.08 -4.58
N LEU A 49 -8.91 2.38 -4.41
CA LEU A 49 -8.47 2.95 -3.13
C LEU A 49 -9.48 2.71 -2.00
N VAL A 50 -10.78 2.78 -2.28
CA VAL A 50 -11.82 2.46 -1.30
C VAL A 50 -11.73 0.99 -0.86
N VAL A 51 -11.57 0.08 -1.82
CA VAL A 51 -11.42 -1.36 -1.53
C VAL A 51 -10.14 -1.62 -0.74
N LEU A 52 -9.01 -1.01 -1.09
CA LEU A 52 -7.76 -1.13 -0.35
C LEU A 52 -7.91 -0.63 1.09
N ASN A 53 -8.61 0.48 1.30
CA ASN A 53 -8.89 0.99 2.64
C ASN A 53 -9.77 0.02 3.46
N GLU A 54 -10.82 -0.54 2.86
CA GLU A 54 -11.66 -1.55 3.51
C GLU A 54 -10.86 -2.81 3.87
N GLN A 55 -9.98 -3.27 2.98
CA GLN A 55 -9.07 -4.39 3.21
C GLN A 55 -8.11 -4.11 4.37
N GLY A 56 -7.50 -2.93 4.44
CA GLY A 56 -6.66 -2.53 5.58
C GLY A 56 -7.41 -2.54 6.92
N GLY A 57 -8.69 -2.13 6.93
CA GLY A 57 -9.55 -2.25 8.10
C GLY A 57 -9.78 -3.70 8.53
N LYS A 58 -9.97 -4.61 7.55
CA LYS A 58 -10.09 -6.06 7.82
C LYS A 58 -8.80 -6.63 8.38
N LEU A 59 -7.64 -6.25 7.85
CA LEU A 59 -6.33 -6.69 8.38
C LEU A 59 -6.14 -6.25 9.84
N THR A 60 -6.48 -5.00 10.16
CA THR A 60 -6.43 -4.50 11.56
C THR A 60 -7.31 -5.31 12.50
N ARG A 61 -8.51 -5.72 12.04
CA ARG A 61 -9.38 -6.59 12.82
C ARG A 61 -8.78 -7.99 13.01
N ILE A 62 -8.12 -8.54 11.99
CA ILE A 62 -7.47 -9.85 12.05
C ILE A 62 -6.27 -9.79 13.01
N GLU A 63 -5.42 -8.77 12.92
CA GLU A 63 -4.27 -8.56 13.81
C GLU A 63 -4.72 -8.49 15.28
N GLY A 64 -5.76 -7.71 15.59
CA GLY A 64 -6.35 -7.68 16.94
C GLY A 64 -6.95 -9.03 17.38
N GLY A 65 -7.52 -9.80 16.44
CA GLY A 65 -7.97 -11.17 16.69
C GLY A 65 -6.82 -12.10 17.07
N MET A 66 -5.68 -11.99 16.38
CA MET A 66 -4.47 -12.77 16.68
C MET A 66 -3.86 -12.40 18.04
N GLU A 67 -3.87 -11.12 18.41
CA GLU A 67 -3.45 -10.68 19.75
C GLU A 67 -4.36 -11.25 20.85
N ASN A 68 -5.67 -11.25 20.63
CA ASN A 68 -6.63 -11.86 21.56
C ASN A 68 -6.39 -13.36 21.74
N ILE A 69 -6.15 -14.10 20.65
CA ILE A 69 -5.80 -15.52 20.70
C ILE A 69 -4.51 -15.72 21.50
N ASN A 70 -3.50 -14.89 21.26
CA ASN A 70 -2.22 -14.97 21.96
C ASN A 70 -2.37 -14.75 23.48
N ASN A 71 -3.22 -13.79 23.88
CA ASN A 71 -3.56 -13.53 25.28
C ASN A 71 -4.32 -14.71 25.91
N ASN A 72 -5.34 -15.23 25.23
CA ASN A 72 -6.10 -16.38 25.68
C ASN A 72 -5.22 -17.63 25.83
N MET A 73 -4.26 -17.83 24.92
CA MET A 73 -3.30 -18.93 25.02
C MET A 73 -2.34 -18.76 26.20
N SER A 74 -1.96 -17.52 26.54
CA SER A 74 -1.16 -17.21 27.73
C SER A 74 -1.91 -17.53 29.03
N GLU A 75 -3.22 -17.31 29.05
CA GLU A 75 -4.06 -17.69 30.17
C GLU A 75 -4.24 -19.21 30.25
N ALA A 76 -4.57 -19.87 29.13
CA ALA A 76 -4.72 -21.32 29.06
C ALA A 76 -3.45 -22.08 29.51
N GLU A 77 -2.26 -21.61 29.12
CA GLU A 77 -0.98 -22.18 29.57
C GLU A 77 -0.79 -22.07 31.09
N LYS A 78 -1.22 -20.96 31.72
CA LYS A 78 -1.17 -20.80 33.18
C LYS A 78 -2.14 -21.74 33.87
N SER A 79 -3.38 -21.81 33.38
CA SER A 79 -4.39 -22.73 33.91
C SER A 79 -3.95 -24.19 33.81
N LEU A 80 -3.36 -24.60 32.69
CA LEU A 80 -2.79 -25.95 32.55
C LEU A 80 -1.64 -26.20 33.53
N ALA A 81 -0.76 -25.23 33.74
CA ALA A 81 0.32 -25.34 34.73
C ALA A 81 -0.20 -25.43 36.17
N ASP A 82 -1.34 -24.79 36.48
CA ASP A 82 -1.96 -24.87 37.80
C ASP A 82 -2.73 -26.18 37.99
N VAL A 83 -3.38 -26.72 36.95
CA VAL A 83 -3.96 -28.08 36.97
C VAL A 83 -2.87 -29.13 37.15
N GLU A 84 -1.71 -28.98 36.50
CA GLU A 84 -0.57 -29.89 36.70
C GLU A 84 -0.08 -29.89 38.16
N LYS A 85 -0.06 -28.72 38.82
CA LYS A 85 0.26 -28.62 40.27
C LYS A 85 -0.84 -29.21 41.16
N CYS A 86 -2.11 -29.03 40.79
CA CYS A 86 -3.26 -29.50 41.58
C CYS A 86 -3.49 -31.02 41.45
N CYS A 87 -3.17 -31.61 40.30
CA CYS A 87 -3.16 -33.07 40.09
C CYS A 87 -1.89 -33.76 40.61
N GLY A 88 -0.96 -33.01 41.22
CA GLY A 88 0.16 -33.52 42.01
C GLY A 88 -0.14 -33.50 43.51
N ILE A 89 -1.18 -34.22 43.96
CA ILE A 89 -1.43 -34.58 45.37
C ILE A 89 -1.34 -33.39 46.35
N CYS A 90 -2.47 -32.78 46.70
CA CYS A 90 -2.55 -32.08 47.97
C CYS A 90 -3.18 -33.02 49.02
N PRO A 91 -2.59 -33.29 50.21
CA PRO A 91 -1.25 -32.94 50.72
C PRO A 91 -0.44 -34.16 51.23
N LEU A 92 0.90 -34.14 51.07
CA LEU A 92 1.76 -34.64 52.15
C LEU A 92 2.41 -33.45 52.85
N PRO A 93 2.13 -33.22 54.14
CA PRO A 93 2.91 -32.30 54.93
C PRO A 93 4.33 -32.88 55.01
N TRP A 94 5.35 -32.03 55.04
CA TRP A 94 6.78 -32.36 55.14
C TRP A 94 7.51 -32.65 53.82
N ARG A 95 8.02 -31.59 53.19
CA ARG A 95 9.46 -31.28 53.25
C ARG A 95 9.71 -29.84 52.84
N ARG A 96 9.87 -29.00 53.86
CA ARG A 96 10.55 -27.71 53.76
C ARG A 96 12.04 -28.02 53.66
N THR A 97 12.59 -28.03 52.45
CA THR A 97 14.04 -27.89 52.24
C THR A 97 14.24 -26.67 51.37
N GLY A 98 14.75 -25.62 52.00
CA GLY A 98 15.03 -24.36 51.35
C GLY A 98 16.07 -24.55 50.27
N THR A 99 15.84 -23.91 49.13
CA THR A 99 16.92 -23.44 48.26
C THR A 99 16.56 -22.04 47.83
N ASN A 100 17.40 -21.12 48.29
CA ASN A 100 17.38 -19.71 47.97
C ASN A 100 17.60 -19.49 46.46
N ASN A 101 17.09 -18.35 45.99
CA ASN A 101 17.55 -17.63 44.80
C ASN A 101 17.31 -18.27 43.43
N LEU A 102 16.07 -18.21 42.93
CA LEU A 102 15.86 -18.09 41.49
C LEU A 102 15.40 -16.66 41.19
N LYS A 103 16.34 -15.87 40.65
CA LYS A 103 16.13 -14.50 40.20
C LYS A 103 14.92 -14.45 39.26
N LYS A 104 13.92 -13.66 39.62
CA LYS A 104 12.82 -13.24 38.75
C LYS A 104 13.40 -12.60 37.48
N TYR A 105 13.45 -13.34 36.38
CA TYR A 105 13.59 -12.73 35.07
C TYR A 105 12.20 -12.25 34.64
N ARG A 106 11.84 -11.06 35.10
CA ARG A 106 10.74 -10.30 34.52
C ARG A 106 11.26 -9.68 33.24
N TYR A 107 11.01 -10.31 32.10
CA TYR A 107 11.02 -9.57 30.83
C TYR A 107 9.80 -8.65 30.86
N SER A 108 10.04 -7.42 31.28
CA SER A 108 9.12 -6.30 31.15
C SER A 108 9.08 -5.93 29.66
N THR A 109 7.96 -6.18 29.00
CA THR A 109 7.62 -5.67 27.65
C THR A 109 7.54 -4.14 27.58
N LYS A 110 7.99 -3.44 28.62
CA LYS A 110 8.13 -1.98 28.68
C LYS A 110 9.54 -1.49 28.32
N GLU A 111 10.57 -2.36 28.35
CA GLU A 111 11.97 -1.95 28.10
C GLU A 111 12.41 -2.01 26.63
N ILE A 112 11.59 -2.60 25.74
CA ILE A 112 11.86 -2.60 24.29
C ILE A 112 11.36 -1.29 23.65
N CYS A 113 10.28 -0.69 24.16
CA CYS A 113 9.76 0.58 23.64
C CYS A 113 10.64 1.80 23.96
N ASP A 114 11.42 1.77 25.05
CA ASP A 114 12.28 2.91 25.44
C ASP A 114 13.66 2.93 24.74
N LYS A 115 14.06 1.84 24.06
CA LYS A 115 15.36 1.76 23.36
C LYS A 115 15.30 2.04 21.86
N ILE A 116 14.11 2.11 21.26
CA ILE A 116 13.95 2.52 19.86
C ILE A 116 13.98 4.06 19.72
N SER A 117 13.77 4.81 20.81
CA SER A 117 13.72 6.28 20.81
C SER A 117 15.07 7.01 20.82
N LYS A 118 16.22 6.33 20.72
CA LYS A 118 17.54 6.99 20.92
C LYS A 118 18.63 6.72 19.89
N ASN A 119 18.38 5.99 18.81
CA ASN A 119 19.41 5.79 17.76
C ASN A 119 18.81 5.85 16.36
N LEU A 120 18.55 7.06 15.87
CA LEU A 120 18.62 7.36 14.44
C LEU A 120 18.87 8.86 14.25
N PRO A 121 19.96 9.30 13.59
CA PRO A 121 20.10 10.68 13.16
C PRO A 121 19.25 10.84 11.90
N VAL A 122 18.00 11.28 12.05
CA VAL A 122 17.21 11.73 10.89
C VAL A 122 17.58 13.18 10.59
N THR A 123 18.71 13.33 9.92
CA THR A 123 18.96 14.48 9.06
C THR A 123 18.15 14.26 7.78
N LYS A 124 16.90 14.72 7.74
CA LYS A 124 16.21 15.01 6.47
C LYS A 124 15.53 16.36 6.61
N GLN A 125 15.94 17.23 5.69
CA GLN A 125 15.71 18.66 5.59
C GLN A 125 14.24 19.07 5.75
N PRO A 126 13.97 20.34 6.12
CA PRO A 126 12.63 20.89 6.03
C PRO A 126 12.07 20.65 4.63
N ALA A 127 10.77 20.34 4.57
CA ALA A 127 9.99 20.38 3.36
C ALA A 127 10.16 21.77 2.73
N ASN A 128 11.12 21.88 1.82
CA ASN A 128 11.10 22.90 0.81
C ASN A 128 9.83 22.63 0.02
N THR A 129 8.79 23.40 0.35
CA THR A 129 7.91 23.99 -0.64
C THR A 129 8.76 24.90 -1.54
N SER A 130 9.78 24.33 -2.18
CA SER A 130 10.37 24.89 -3.37
C SER A 130 9.27 24.76 -4.40
N ALA A 131 8.61 25.89 -4.61
CA ALA A 131 8.16 26.32 -5.91
C ALA A 131 8.52 25.29 -6.98
N ILE A 132 7.52 24.58 -7.49
CA ILE A 132 7.58 24.17 -8.89
C ILE A 132 7.63 25.50 -9.63
N SER A 133 8.87 25.97 -9.79
CA SER A 133 9.27 26.89 -10.81
C SER A 133 8.66 26.32 -12.07
N LYS A 134 7.59 26.96 -12.55
CA LYS A 134 7.12 26.83 -13.92
C LYS A 134 8.22 27.39 -14.81
N SER A 135 9.32 26.66 -14.88
CA SER A 135 10.42 26.90 -15.78
C SER A 135 10.07 26.10 -17.02
N GLN A 136 9.51 26.84 -17.99
CA GLN A 136 9.75 26.63 -19.41
C GLN A 136 9.60 25.19 -19.90
N ASP A 137 8.40 24.85 -20.34
CA ASP A 137 8.21 24.26 -21.66
C ASP A 137 6.78 24.48 -22.11
N SER A 138 6.45 25.76 -22.33
CA SER A 138 5.27 26.14 -23.11
C SER A 138 5.62 26.08 -24.61
N ASP A 139 6.26 25.00 -25.06
CA ASP A 139 6.61 24.79 -26.48
C ASP A 139 5.68 23.79 -27.19
N TYR A 140 4.69 23.23 -26.47
CA TYR A 140 3.49 22.64 -27.09
C TYR A 140 2.50 23.70 -27.61
N ASN A 141 2.79 25.00 -27.38
CA ASN A 141 1.86 26.13 -27.56
C ASN A 141 2.28 27.10 -28.67
N GLN A 142 2.92 26.62 -29.74
CA GLN A 142 2.86 27.39 -30.98
C GLN A 142 1.65 26.85 -31.77
N ASN A 143 0.54 27.58 -31.70
CA ASN A 143 -0.58 27.46 -32.64
C ASN A 143 -0.03 27.76 -34.04
N ILE A 144 0.57 26.76 -34.69
CA ILE A 144 1.26 26.93 -35.97
C ILE A 144 0.22 27.12 -37.09
N SER A 145 -0.99 26.57 -36.90
CA SER A 145 -2.16 26.86 -37.71
C SER A 145 -3.28 27.29 -36.77
N ASN A 146 -3.91 28.44 -36.98
CA ASN A 146 -5.01 28.94 -36.14
C ASN A 146 -6.32 28.13 -36.33
N ASP A 147 -6.18 26.81 -36.45
CA ASP A 147 -7.23 25.82 -36.70
C ASP A 147 -7.91 25.46 -35.37
N PHE A 148 -9.24 25.56 -35.37
CA PHE A 148 -10.09 25.19 -34.24
C PHE A 148 -9.83 23.75 -33.75
N ARG A 149 -9.41 22.84 -34.63
CA ARG A 149 -9.06 21.46 -34.24
C ARG A 149 -7.82 21.39 -33.36
N GLU A 150 -6.78 22.14 -33.69
CA GLU A 150 -5.51 22.19 -32.93
C GLU A 150 -5.75 22.75 -31.53
N ILE A 151 -6.56 23.82 -31.44
CA ILE A 151 -7.00 24.38 -30.15
C ILE A 151 -7.75 23.32 -29.33
N LYS A 152 -8.66 22.56 -29.95
CA LYS A 152 -9.42 21.52 -29.24
C LYS A 152 -8.54 20.36 -28.78
N ILE A 153 -7.58 19.94 -29.61
CA ILE A 153 -6.56 18.94 -29.25
C ILE A 153 -5.78 19.41 -28.02
N ASN A 154 -5.32 20.65 -28.00
CA ASN A 154 -4.56 21.20 -26.87
C ASN A 154 -5.40 21.26 -25.59
N GLU A 155 -6.67 21.69 -25.67
CA GLU A 155 -7.60 21.67 -24.54
C GLU A 155 -7.82 20.24 -24.00
N ASP A 156 -8.00 19.26 -24.90
CA ASP A 156 -8.18 17.86 -24.51
C ASP A 156 -6.90 17.29 -23.87
N LEU A 157 -5.71 17.64 -24.37
CA LEU A 157 -4.43 17.23 -23.78
C LEU A 157 -4.21 17.82 -22.39
N LEU A 158 -4.53 19.10 -22.17
CA LEU A 158 -4.46 19.71 -20.84
C LEU A 158 -5.41 19.02 -19.85
N ARG A 159 -6.60 18.61 -20.30
CA ARG A 159 -7.52 17.83 -19.47
C ARG A 159 -6.96 16.44 -19.15
N VAL A 160 -6.35 15.78 -20.11
CA VAL A 160 -5.67 14.50 -19.91
C VAL A 160 -4.53 14.64 -18.90
N GLU A 161 -3.70 15.68 -19.00
CA GLU A 161 -2.64 15.98 -18.05
C GLU A 161 -3.18 16.06 -16.62
N GLY A 162 -4.28 16.80 -16.41
CA GLY A 162 -4.94 16.87 -15.12
C GLY A 162 -5.48 15.52 -14.59
N HIS A 163 -5.98 14.65 -15.48
CA HIS A 163 -6.35 13.28 -15.08
C HIS A 163 -5.12 12.43 -14.74
N LEU A 164 -4.01 12.57 -15.49
CA LEU A 164 -2.77 11.85 -15.24
C LEU A 164 -2.15 12.24 -13.89
N ASP A 165 -2.19 13.51 -13.51
CA ASP A 165 -1.73 13.97 -12.19
C ASP A 165 -2.49 13.29 -11.05
N LYS A 166 -3.82 13.21 -11.18
CA LYS A 166 -4.65 12.49 -10.20
C LYS A 166 -4.33 11.01 -10.18
N LEU A 167 -4.17 10.38 -11.35
CA LEU A 167 -3.80 8.97 -11.46
C LEU A 167 -2.44 8.71 -10.78
N CYS A 168 -1.47 9.61 -10.91
CA CYS A 168 -0.18 9.53 -10.23
C CYS A 168 -0.34 9.60 -8.70
N ILE A 169 -1.16 10.52 -8.20
CA ILE A 169 -1.46 10.62 -6.76
C ILE A 169 -2.15 9.34 -6.27
N GLN A 170 -3.14 8.83 -7.01
CA GLN A 170 -3.84 7.60 -6.68
C GLN A 170 -2.89 6.41 -6.68
N ALA A 171 -2.06 6.25 -7.70
CA ALA A 171 -1.07 5.17 -7.81
C ALA A 171 -0.07 5.21 -6.64
N ARG A 172 0.45 6.39 -6.30
CA ARG A 172 1.34 6.54 -5.13
C ARG A 172 0.64 6.14 -3.84
N THR A 173 -0.59 6.61 -3.64
CA THR A 173 -1.39 6.26 -2.45
C THR A 173 -1.66 4.76 -2.37
N MET A 174 -1.97 4.12 -3.49
CA MET A 174 -2.15 2.66 -3.56
C MET A 174 -0.88 1.93 -3.17
N THR A 175 0.27 2.36 -3.69
CA THR A 175 1.57 1.75 -3.35
C THR A 175 1.85 1.87 -1.85
N ASP A 176 1.72 3.06 -1.27
CA ASP A 176 1.97 3.28 0.16
C ASP A 176 1.02 2.44 1.04
N GLN A 177 -0.26 2.32 0.63
CA GLN A 177 -1.23 1.45 1.30
C GLN A 177 -0.88 -0.04 1.19
N LEU A 178 -0.45 -0.50 0.03
CA LEU A 178 -0.04 -1.88 -0.20
C LEU A 178 1.20 -2.23 0.63
N ASP A 179 2.20 -1.36 0.67
CA ASP A 179 3.41 -1.57 1.47
C ASP A 179 3.07 -1.70 2.96
N THR A 180 2.23 -0.79 3.47
CA THR A 180 1.77 -0.84 4.88
C THR A 180 0.99 -2.12 5.18
N GLN A 181 0.10 -2.52 4.26
CA GLN A 181 -0.70 -3.75 4.42
C GLN A 181 0.16 -5.01 4.32
N ASN A 182 1.18 -5.04 3.46
CA ASN A 182 2.12 -6.16 3.36
C ASN A 182 2.89 -6.34 4.67
N GLU A 183 3.43 -5.25 5.24
CA GLU A 183 4.08 -5.31 6.55
C GLU A 183 3.13 -5.80 7.66
N GLN A 184 1.85 -5.41 7.60
CA GLN A 184 0.84 -5.88 8.54
C GLN A 184 0.55 -7.38 8.37
N ILE A 185 0.47 -7.85 7.14
CA ILE A 185 0.27 -9.28 6.83
C ILE A 185 1.43 -10.10 7.38
N ASP A 186 2.68 -9.66 7.22
CA ASP A 186 3.85 -10.35 7.76
C ASP A 186 3.76 -10.50 9.29
N ARG A 187 3.39 -9.42 10.00
CA ARG A 187 3.16 -9.47 11.46
C ARG A 187 2.05 -10.46 11.84
N ILE A 188 0.94 -10.46 11.10
CA ILE A 188 -0.18 -11.38 11.32
C ILE A 188 0.28 -12.84 11.10
N ILE A 189 1.09 -13.10 10.08
CA ILE A 189 1.62 -14.44 9.78
C ILE A 189 2.51 -14.92 10.92
N ASP A 190 3.42 -14.08 11.41
CA ASP A 190 4.30 -14.41 12.53
C ASP A 190 3.50 -14.70 13.81
N GLN A 191 2.50 -13.87 14.12
CA GLN A 191 1.60 -14.09 15.26
C GLN A 191 0.79 -15.39 15.10
N ALA A 192 0.29 -15.67 13.90
CA ALA A 192 -0.48 -16.88 13.60
C ALA A 192 0.37 -18.15 13.76
N ALA A 193 1.62 -18.13 13.30
CA ALA A 193 2.56 -19.23 13.47
C ALA A 193 2.83 -19.52 14.96
N GLN A 194 3.13 -18.47 15.74
CA GLN A 194 3.34 -18.60 17.19
C GLN A 194 2.09 -19.13 17.91
N ASN A 195 0.91 -18.59 17.58
CA ASN A 195 -0.35 -19.04 18.16
C ASN A 195 -0.63 -20.52 17.83
N SER A 196 -0.38 -20.94 16.59
CA SER A 196 -0.53 -22.34 16.16
C SER A 196 0.35 -23.29 16.96
N ASP A 197 1.64 -22.95 17.13
CA ASP A 197 2.59 -23.76 17.91
C ASP A 197 2.19 -23.85 19.39
N ARG A 198 1.75 -22.73 19.98
CA ARG A 198 1.29 -22.68 21.37
C ARG A 198 0.03 -23.51 21.58
N ILE A 199 -0.94 -23.42 20.68
CA ILE A 199 -2.15 -24.25 20.70
C ILE A 199 -1.76 -25.72 20.61
N GLY A 200 -0.93 -26.12 19.64
CA GLY A 200 -0.48 -27.50 19.49
C GLY A 200 0.21 -28.05 20.75
N ASN A 201 1.04 -27.25 21.40
CA ASN A 201 1.71 -27.64 22.64
C ASN A 201 0.75 -27.73 23.83
N ALA A 202 -0.18 -26.78 23.98
CA ALA A 202 -1.21 -26.81 25.01
C ALA A 202 -2.14 -28.03 24.85
N THR A 203 -2.55 -28.36 23.63
CA THR A 203 -3.33 -29.56 23.33
C THR A 203 -2.57 -30.83 23.70
N LYS A 204 -1.29 -30.95 23.31
CA LYS A 204 -0.44 -32.09 23.71
C LYS A 204 -0.33 -32.23 25.23
N LYS A 205 -0.16 -31.13 25.97
CA LYS A 205 -0.12 -31.13 27.44
C LYS A 205 -1.46 -31.58 28.03
N THR A 206 -2.56 -31.05 27.53
CA THR A 206 -3.92 -31.40 27.99
C THR A 206 -4.20 -32.88 27.81
N ILE A 207 -3.90 -33.45 26.62
CA ILE A 207 -4.03 -34.89 26.35
C ILE A 207 -3.18 -35.71 27.33
N LYS A 208 -1.94 -35.29 27.61
CA LYS A 208 -1.09 -35.98 28.60
C LYS A 208 -1.68 -35.96 30.01
N ILE A 209 -2.26 -34.85 30.45
CA ILE A 209 -2.90 -34.76 31.77
C ILE A 209 -4.13 -35.68 31.83
N LEU A 210 -4.97 -35.65 30.78
CA LEU A 210 -6.18 -36.49 30.71
C LEU A 210 -5.86 -37.98 30.68
N HIS A 211 -4.78 -38.41 30.00
CA HIS A 211 -4.37 -39.81 29.92
C HIS A 211 -3.57 -40.28 31.15
N LYS A 212 -3.18 -39.38 32.06
CA LYS A 212 -2.40 -39.68 33.27
C LYS A 212 -3.26 -39.69 34.54
N SER A 213 -4.49 -39.16 34.46
CA SER A 213 -5.56 -39.35 35.45
C SER A 213 -6.27 -40.68 35.23
#